data_AF-A0A149PEB2-F1
#
_entry.id   AF-A0A149PEB2-F1
#
_cell.length_a   1.000
_cell.length_b   1.000
_cell.length_c   1.000
_cell.angle_alpha   90.00
_cell.angle_beta   90.00
_cell.angle_gamma   90.00
#
_symmetry.space_group_name_H-M   'P 1'
#
loop_
_entity.id
_entity.type
_entity.pdbx_description
1 polymer ?
#
loop_
_entity_poly.entity_id
_entity_poly.type
_entity_poly.pdbx_seq_one_letter_code
_entity_poly.pdbx_strand_id
1 'polypeptide(L)'
;MNIKLSAVLAASVVSLAVPLVAVLPSPSADAQTATPAQQSHTDSRAELYRRQLLAGKDVPCRTNASCAALGVAALEAGRVEDAQTLVATESALAEANALQADESDSPKAASSARSRMAMALVHQGDVQLKLGAWSNARAYYRTAIARGDDYPHDALLGRAVAAARERLESIAHKEVVTGLPAEGARFRRHMFFGAWESVDVKPVKGRHGVYRIDGDFVYPMIDAHGEPSANLGELSATVRFFDGVARVPMTHPSGATSGAAPIDATTKISNLAPYDQHDDQCLIEFSLVAPETLDVRTHGSPQACGFGHNVSADGRYFLMTGS
;
A
#
# COMPACT_ATOMS: atom_id res chain seq x y z
N MET A 1 -11.92 -14.15 37.05
CA MET A 1 -11.96 -13.17 38.16
C MET A 1 -12.73 -11.95 37.70
N ASN A 2 -13.92 -11.74 38.25
CA ASN A 2 -14.81 -10.62 37.99
C ASN A 2 -14.36 -9.40 38.80
N ILE A 3 -14.36 -8.20 38.23
CA ILE A 3 -14.77 -6.98 38.95
C ILE A 3 -15.56 -6.08 37.97
N LYS A 4 -16.85 -5.93 38.26
CA LYS A 4 -17.73 -4.86 37.75
C LYS A 4 -17.56 -3.65 38.68
N LEU A 5 -17.58 -2.44 38.13
CA LEU A 5 -17.99 -1.26 38.89
C LEU A 5 -18.99 -0.44 38.06
N SER A 6 -20.19 -0.30 38.61
CA SER A 6 -21.25 0.62 38.19
C SER A 6 -21.29 1.78 39.19
N ALA A 7 -21.53 3.01 38.72
CA ALA A 7 -22.00 4.13 39.54
C ALA A 7 -22.93 4.99 38.66
N VAL A 8 -24.25 4.88 38.83
CA VAL A 8 -25.15 5.68 39.70
C VAL A 8 -25.45 7.08 39.14
N LEU A 9 -26.66 7.20 38.60
CA LEU A 9 -27.42 8.43 38.33
C LEU A 9 -28.19 8.84 39.58
N ALA A 10 -28.24 10.14 39.89
CA ALA A 10 -29.42 10.84 40.44
C ALA A 10 -29.12 12.33 40.61
N ALA A 11 -29.98 13.21 40.06
CA ALA A 11 -30.88 14.06 40.86
C ALA A 11 -31.51 15.16 39.98
N SER A 12 -32.83 15.21 40.01
CA SER A 12 -33.71 16.21 39.41
C SER A 12 -34.17 17.17 40.49
N VAL A 13 -34.26 18.49 40.26
CA VAL A 13 -35.07 19.39 41.09
C VAL A 13 -35.65 20.57 40.28
N VAL A 14 -36.97 20.49 40.07
CA VAL A 14 -38.07 21.46 40.29
C VAL A 14 -38.03 22.90 39.72
N SER A 15 -39.12 23.17 39.00
CA SER A 15 -39.65 24.43 38.45
C SER A 15 -40.08 25.49 39.49
N LEU A 16 -40.03 26.76 39.09
CA LEU A 16 -40.92 27.84 39.58
C LEU A 16 -41.31 28.75 38.42
N ALA A 17 -42.54 29.27 38.47
CA ALA A 17 -43.23 29.95 37.38
C ALA A 17 -43.77 31.34 37.79
N VAL A 18 -43.98 32.19 36.75
CA VAL A 18 -44.88 33.38 36.58
C VAL A 18 -44.54 34.67 37.38
N PRO A 19 -44.86 35.93 36.92
CA PRO A 19 -45.75 36.32 35.82
C PRO A 19 -45.32 37.45 34.84
N LEU A 20 -46.18 37.56 33.80
CA LEU A 20 -46.38 38.58 32.76
C LEU A 20 -45.95 40.02 33.06
N VAL A 21 -45.33 40.67 32.06
CA VAL A 21 -45.70 42.01 31.58
C VAL A 21 -45.61 42.02 30.05
N ALA A 22 -46.71 42.39 29.39
CA ALA A 22 -46.79 42.58 27.95
C ALA A 22 -46.52 44.04 27.58
N VAL A 23 -45.60 44.28 26.63
CA VAL A 23 -45.52 45.52 25.86
C VAL A 23 -45.22 45.15 24.41
N LEU A 24 -46.17 45.44 23.51
CA LEU A 24 -45.97 45.53 22.06
C LEU A 24 -45.67 47.00 21.72
N PRO A 25 -44.76 47.28 20.76
CA PRO A 25 -45.22 47.47 19.38
C PRO A 25 -44.28 46.88 18.29
N SER A 26 -44.88 46.77 17.11
CA SER A 26 -44.52 46.12 15.83
C SER A 26 -43.33 46.78 15.05
N PRO A 27 -43.08 46.44 13.76
CA PRO A 27 -42.12 45.43 13.30
C PRO A 27 -41.05 45.98 12.31
N SER A 28 -40.21 45.07 11.80
CA SER A 28 -39.41 45.17 10.54
C SER A 28 -37.99 45.73 10.65
N ALA A 29 -37.01 44.83 10.71
CA ALA A 29 -35.96 44.67 9.68
C ALA A 29 -34.95 43.64 10.18
N ASP A 30 -34.85 42.54 9.44
CA ASP A 30 -34.02 41.38 9.70
C ASP A 30 -32.54 41.74 9.89
N ALA A 31 -32.10 41.83 11.14
CA ALA A 31 -30.72 41.56 11.48
C ALA A 31 -30.59 40.04 11.65
N GLN A 32 -30.39 39.33 10.53
CA GLN A 32 -29.84 37.98 10.57
C GLN A 32 -28.44 38.08 11.16
N THR A 33 -28.35 37.98 12.48
CA THR A 33 -27.16 37.49 13.16
C THR A 33 -26.95 36.07 12.65
N ALA A 34 -26.17 35.96 11.58
CA ALA A 34 -25.55 34.71 11.18
C ALA A 34 -24.63 34.30 12.32
N THR A 35 -25.16 33.53 13.27
CA THR A 35 -24.38 32.59 14.04
C THR A 35 -23.58 31.78 13.02
N PRO A 36 -22.23 31.73 13.09
CA PRO A 36 -21.51 30.81 12.24
C PRO A 36 -22.05 29.42 12.59
N ALA A 37 -22.77 28.82 11.64
CA ALA A 37 -23.09 27.42 11.70
C ALA A 37 -21.74 26.73 11.93
N GLN A 38 -21.57 26.13 13.11
CA GLN A 38 -20.58 25.09 13.30
C GLN A 38 -20.97 24.01 12.29
N GLN A 39 -20.41 24.11 11.09
CA GLN A 39 -20.25 22.98 10.20
C GLN A 39 -19.56 21.95 11.08
N SER A 40 -20.30 20.93 11.47
CA SER A 40 -19.74 19.68 11.91
C SER A 40 -18.91 19.19 10.73
N HIS A 41 -17.65 19.62 10.67
CA HIS A 41 -16.64 19.05 9.80
C HIS A 41 -16.59 17.59 10.22
N THR A 42 -17.29 16.76 9.47
CA THR A 42 -17.03 15.33 9.49
C THR A 42 -15.59 15.25 9.00
N ASP A 43 -14.66 14.92 9.90
CA ASP A 43 -13.25 14.79 9.56
C ASP A 43 -13.13 13.92 8.31
N SER A 44 -12.35 14.36 7.32
CA SER A 44 -12.15 13.57 6.11
C SER A 44 -11.41 12.27 6.43
N ARG A 45 -11.52 11.22 5.61
CA ARG A 45 -10.82 9.95 5.89
C ARG A 45 -9.32 10.16 5.90
N ALA A 46 -8.81 11.07 5.06
CA ALA A 46 -7.41 11.47 5.08
C ALA A 46 -6.97 12.09 6.40
N GLU A 47 -7.80 12.93 7.03
CA GLU A 47 -7.48 13.55 8.31
C GLU A 47 -7.58 12.55 9.46
N LEU A 48 -8.59 11.69 9.46
CA LEU A 48 -8.71 10.59 10.42
C LEU A 48 -7.49 9.66 10.33
N TYR A 49 -7.11 9.22 9.12
CA TYR A 49 -5.94 8.39 8.90
C TYR A 49 -4.65 9.08 9.37
N ARG A 50 -4.44 10.36 9.04
CA ARG A 50 -3.27 11.12 9.50
C ARG A 50 -3.20 11.21 11.03
N ARG A 51 -4.34 11.46 11.68
CA ARG A 51 -4.41 11.53 13.14
C ARG A 51 -4.04 10.19 13.77
N GLN A 52 -4.59 9.09 13.26
CA GLN A 52 -4.24 7.75 13.73
C GLN A 52 -2.77 7.41 13.49
N LEU A 53 -2.23 7.76 12.32
CA LEU A 53 -0.84 7.53 11.97
C LEU A 53 0.12 8.13 13.02
N LEU A 54 -0.21 9.32 13.51
CA LEU A 54 0.62 10.09 14.44
C LEU A 54 0.25 9.86 15.91
N ALA A 55 -0.90 9.26 16.19
CA ALA A 55 -1.37 8.99 17.53
C ALA A 55 -0.38 8.07 18.27
N GLY A 56 0.08 8.52 19.44
CA GLY A 56 1.03 7.77 20.27
C GLY A 56 2.44 7.65 19.69
N LYS A 57 2.75 8.27 18.54
CA LYS A 57 4.09 8.24 17.95
C LYS A 57 4.92 9.44 18.39
N ASP A 58 6.04 9.13 19.05
CA ASP A 58 7.10 10.08 19.35
C ASP A 58 8.03 10.25 18.15
N VAL A 59 7.53 10.95 17.13
CA VAL A 59 8.30 11.33 15.94
C VAL A 59 8.41 12.86 15.90
N PRO A 60 9.60 13.43 15.63
CA PRO A 60 9.83 14.88 15.67
C PRO A 60 9.21 15.62 14.47
N CYS A 61 8.54 14.91 13.57
CA CYS A 61 7.93 15.44 12.37
C CYS A 61 6.43 15.14 12.32
N ARG A 62 5.66 16.06 11.74
CA ARG A 62 4.20 15.94 11.60
C ARG A 62 3.71 16.17 10.17
N THR A 63 4.61 16.49 9.24
CA THR A 63 4.29 16.65 7.83
C THR A 63 5.25 15.82 6.99
N ASN A 64 4.79 15.37 5.83
CA ASN A 64 5.64 14.62 4.89
C ASN A 64 6.97 15.36 4.60
N ALA A 65 6.91 16.67 4.36
CA ALA A 65 8.11 17.46 4.06
C ALA A 65 9.08 17.57 5.25
N SER A 66 8.58 17.73 6.49
CA SER A 66 9.48 17.78 7.66
C SER A 66 10.09 16.42 7.98
N CYS A 67 9.33 15.33 7.80
CA CYS A 67 9.87 13.98 7.95
C CYS A 67 10.94 13.67 6.89
N ALA A 68 10.70 14.08 5.64
CA ALA A 68 11.69 13.94 4.57
C ALA A 68 13.00 14.66 4.90
N ALA A 69 12.92 15.94 5.28
CA ALA A 69 14.10 16.75 5.61
C ALA A 69 14.89 16.17 6.80
N LEU A 70 14.19 15.78 7.87
CA LEU A 70 14.82 15.17 9.04
C LEU A 70 15.40 13.79 8.72
N GLY A 71 14.71 12.99 7.91
CA GLY A 71 15.16 11.66 7.49
C GLY A 71 16.44 11.71 6.67
N VAL A 72 16.51 12.62 5.68
CA VAL A 72 17.73 12.86 4.90
C VAL A 72 18.86 13.34 5.80
N ALA A 73 18.61 14.31 6.69
CA ALA A 73 19.63 14.80 7.62
C ALA A 73 20.13 13.73 8.60
N ALA A 74 19.25 12.84 9.06
CA ALA A 74 19.64 11.68 9.87
C ALA A 74 20.52 10.71 9.09
N LEU A 75 20.17 10.44 7.83
CA LEU A 75 20.92 9.54 6.94
C LEU A 75 22.32 10.08 6.62
N GLU A 76 22.43 11.39 6.35
CA GLU A 76 23.71 12.08 6.13
C GLU A 76 24.60 12.06 7.37
N ALA A 77 24.00 12.18 8.55
CA ALA A 77 24.70 12.07 9.83
C ALA A 77 25.01 10.62 10.24
N GLY A 78 24.71 9.63 9.41
CA GLY A 78 24.95 8.21 9.70
C GLY A 78 24.00 7.58 10.72
N ARG A 79 22.94 8.29 11.13
CA ARG A 79 21.90 7.77 12.03
C ARG A 79 20.85 7.00 11.22
N VAL A 80 21.22 5.82 10.75
CA VAL A 80 20.42 5.03 9.80
C VAL A 80 19.08 4.57 10.42
N GLU A 81 19.06 4.19 11.70
CA GLU A 81 17.83 3.78 12.40
C GLU A 81 16.82 4.93 12.53
N ASP A 82 17.29 6.13 12.89
CA ASP A 82 16.48 7.35 12.91
C ASP A 82 15.92 7.65 11.52
N ALA A 83 16.78 7.59 10.50
CA ALA A 83 16.39 7.84 9.11
C ALA A 83 15.33 6.85 8.65
N GLN A 84 15.46 5.57 8.98
CA GLN A 84 14.46 4.55 8.65
C GLN A 84 13.09 4.87 9.25
N THR A 85 13.06 5.27 10.53
CA THR A 85 11.81 5.65 11.22
C THR A 85 11.17 6.91 10.61
N LEU A 86 11.99 7.92 10.32
CA LEU A 86 11.55 9.20 9.75
C LEU A 86 11.03 9.03 8.32
N VAL A 87 11.74 8.27 7.48
CA VAL A 87 11.35 8.02 6.09
C VAL A 87 10.15 7.06 6.00
N ALA A 88 9.99 6.12 6.94
CA ALA A 88 8.76 5.34 7.04
C ALA A 88 7.56 6.23 7.36
N THR A 89 7.73 7.19 8.27
CA THR A 89 6.71 8.18 8.61
C THR A 89 6.43 9.14 7.43
N GLU A 90 7.48 9.56 6.70
CA GLU A 90 7.36 10.34 5.47
C GLU A 90 6.46 9.64 4.45
N SER A 91 6.70 8.35 4.19
CA SER A 91 5.94 7.55 3.22
C SER A 91 4.47 7.50 3.58
N ALA A 92 4.15 7.19 4.84
CA ALA A 92 2.77 7.09 5.28
C ALA A 92 2.04 8.45 5.29
N LEU A 93 2.74 9.56 5.59
CA LEU A 93 2.20 10.90 5.41
C LEU A 93 2.05 11.30 3.94
N ALA A 94 2.85 10.76 3.03
CA ALA A 94 2.67 10.94 1.59
C ALA A 94 1.38 10.28 1.10
N GLU A 95 1.08 9.08 1.59
CA GLU A 95 -0.16 8.34 1.30
C GLU A 95 -1.38 9.05 1.87
N ALA A 96 -1.29 9.61 3.08
CA ALA A 96 -2.35 10.47 3.63
C ALA A 96 -2.61 11.71 2.74
N ASN A 97 -1.58 12.26 2.10
CA ASN A 97 -1.75 13.38 1.16
C ASN A 97 -2.38 12.91 -0.16
N ALA A 98 -2.10 11.69 -0.61
CA ALA A 98 -2.76 11.11 -1.79
C ALA A 98 -4.25 10.92 -1.53
N LEU A 99 -4.61 10.32 -0.39
CA LEU A 99 -6.01 10.18 0.01
C LEU A 99 -6.73 11.54 0.10
N GLN A 100 -6.09 12.55 0.66
CA GLN A 100 -6.66 13.91 0.72
C GLN A 100 -6.84 14.53 -0.67
N ALA A 101 -5.90 14.28 -1.59
CA ALA A 101 -5.96 14.78 -2.95
C ALA A 101 -7.12 14.15 -3.73
N ASP A 102 -7.35 12.85 -3.54
CA ASP A 102 -8.45 12.10 -4.14
C ASP A 102 -9.80 12.60 -3.59
N GLU A 103 -9.91 12.80 -2.27
CA GLU A 103 -11.13 13.34 -1.64
C GLU A 103 -11.47 14.76 -2.07
N SER A 104 -10.46 15.56 -2.43
CA SER A 104 -10.64 16.96 -2.86
C SER A 104 -10.80 17.12 -4.38
N ASP A 105 -10.75 16.02 -5.14
CA ASP A 105 -10.80 16.00 -6.60
C ASP A 105 -9.90 17.06 -7.26
N SER A 106 -8.69 17.21 -6.73
CA SER A 106 -7.75 18.27 -7.14
C SER A 106 -6.58 17.68 -7.94
N PRO A 107 -6.53 17.86 -9.28
CA PRO A 107 -5.43 17.35 -10.10
C PRO A 107 -4.05 17.85 -9.67
N LYS A 108 -3.98 19.10 -9.18
CA LYS A 108 -2.74 19.68 -8.65
C LYS A 108 -2.31 19.03 -7.34
N ALA A 109 -3.25 18.76 -6.44
CA ALA A 109 -2.95 18.05 -5.20
C ALA A 109 -2.52 16.60 -5.49
N ALA A 110 -3.18 15.93 -6.44
CA ALA A 110 -2.86 14.56 -6.83
C ALA A 110 -1.45 14.45 -7.42
N SER A 111 -1.06 15.38 -8.31
CA SER A 111 0.30 15.44 -8.86
C SER A 111 1.36 15.65 -7.76
N SER A 112 1.10 16.57 -6.84
CA SER A 112 1.97 16.81 -5.68
C SER A 112 2.08 15.57 -4.78
N ALA A 113 0.97 14.87 -4.51
CA ALA A 113 0.94 13.66 -3.70
C ALA A 113 1.73 12.52 -4.34
N ARG A 114 1.53 12.27 -5.65
CA ARG A 114 2.31 11.26 -6.40
C ARG A 114 3.80 11.53 -6.35
N SER A 115 4.21 12.79 -6.57
CA SER A 115 5.61 13.20 -6.49
C SER A 115 6.22 12.92 -5.10
N ARG A 116 5.49 13.25 -4.02
CA ARG A 116 5.92 12.98 -2.64
C ARG A 116 6.04 11.48 -2.34
N MET A 117 5.09 10.68 -2.81
CA MET A 117 5.15 9.22 -2.66
C MET A 117 6.34 8.62 -3.40
N ALA A 118 6.64 9.09 -4.61
CA ALA A 118 7.81 8.64 -5.36
C ALA A 118 9.12 9.06 -4.66
N MET A 119 9.20 10.27 -4.12
CA MET A 119 10.38 10.69 -3.34
C MET A 119 10.55 9.91 -2.04
N ALA A 120 9.46 9.60 -1.34
CA ALA A 120 9.55 8.76 -0.13
C ALA A 120 10.10 7.37 -0.44
N LEU A 121 9.74 6.78 -1.60
CA LEU A 121 10.37 5.54 -2.08
C LEU A 121 11.86 5.73 -2.39
N VAL A 122 12.27 6.86 -2.99
CA VAL A 122 13.69 7.16 -3.19
C VAL A 122 14.44 7.21 -1.86
N HIS A 123 13.91 7.91 -0.86
CA HIS A 123 14.52 7.97 0.46
C HIS A 123 14.55 6.60 1.15
N GLN A 124 13.52 5.75 0.98
CA GLN A 124 13.56 4.36 1.46
C GLN A 124 14.70 3.59 0.78
N GLY A 125 14.88 3.76 -0.53
CA GLY A 125 16.01 3.20 -1.26
C GLY A 125 17.36 3.68 -0.72
N ASP A 126 17.49 4.96 -0.39
CA ASP A 126 18.71 5.53 0.19
C ASP A 126 19.03 4.97 1.59
N VAL A 127 18.01 4.69 2.40
CA VAL A 127 18.16 3.98 3.68
C VAL A 127 18.70 2.56 3.44
N GLN A 128 18.08 1.80 2.53
CA GLN A 128 18.53 0.45 2.18
C GLN A 128 19.96 0.44 1.63
N LEU A 129 20.31 1.47 0.83
CA LEU A 129 21.65 1.68 0.32
C LEU A 129 22.67 1.84 1.45
N LYS A 130 22.36 2.61 2.51
CA LYS A 130 23.22 2.76 3.68
C LYS A 130 23.35 1.48 4.51
N LEU A 131 22.32 0.63 4.50
CA LEU A 131 22.34 -0.69 5.11
C LEU A 131 23.11 -1.74 4.27
N GLY A 132 23.55 -1.40 3.06
CA GLY A 132 24.18 -2.35 2.14
C GLY A 132 23.19 -3.33 1.49
N ALA A 133 21.89 -3.11 1.63
CA ALA A 133 20.85 -3.96 1.06
C ALA A 133 20.56 -3.56 -0.40
N TRP A 134 21.48 -3.86 -1.31
CA TRP A 134 21.44 -3.37 -2.70
C TRP A 134 20.19 -3.79 -3.47
N SER A 135 19.74 -5.04 -3.34
CA SER A 135 18.50 -5.51 -3.98
C SER A 135 17.28 -4.74 -3.47
N ASN A 136 17.19 -4.47 -2.16
CA ASN A 136 16.10 -3.67 -1.59
C ASN A 136 16.15 -2.23 -2.08
N ALA A 137 17.33 -1.61 -2.12
CA ALA A 137 17.49 -0.25 -2.65
C ALA A 137 17.00 -0.17 -4.11
N ARG A 138 17.41 -1.13 -4.95
CA ARG A 138 16.92 -1.23 -6.34
C ARG A 138 15.41 -1.45 -6.41
N ALA A 139 14.84 -2.28 -5.56
CA ALA A 139 13.39 -2.51 -5.51
C ALA A 139 12.63 -1.20 -5.24
N TYR A 140 13.08 -0.39 -4.27
CA TYR A 140 12.49 0.92 -3.99
C TYR A 140 12.63 1.90 -5.16
N TYR A 141 13.82 2.04 -5.75
CA TYR A 141 14.03 2.93 -6.89
C TYR A 141 13.21 2.51 -8.12
N ARG A 142 13.17 1.20 -8.44
CA ARG A 142 12.36 0.68 -9.55
C ARG A 142 10.86 0.88 -9.30
N THR A 143 10.41 0.75 -8.06
CA THR A 143 9.02 1.07 -7.67
C THR A 143 8.70 2.55 -7.90
N ALA A 144 9.62 3.45 -7.54
CA ALA A 144 9.44 4.89 -7.78
C ALA A 144 9.38 5.20 -9.30
N ILE A 145 10.20 4.52 -10.10
CA ILE A 145 10.21 4.66 -11.57
C ILE A 145 8.90 4.15 -12.18
N ALA A 146 8.44 2.97 -11.76
CA ALA A 146 7.21 2.36 -12.29
C ALA A 146 5.99 3.27 -12.10
N ARG A 147 5.91 4.00 -10.98
CA ARG A 147 4.84 5.00 -10.79
C ARG A 147 4.87 6.14 -11.80
N GLY A 148 6.05 6.48 -12.33
CA GLY A 148 6.20 7.45 -13.41
C GLY A 148 5.57 6.99 -14.71
N ASP A 149 5.61 5.68 -14.99
CA ASP A 149 5.06 5.09 -16.21
C ASP A 149 3.51 5.16 -16.21
N ASP A 150 2.89 5.14 -15.03
CA ASP A 150 1.43 5.33 -14.86
C ASP A 150 0.98 6.78 -15.15
N TYR A 151 1.89 7.76 -15.04
CA TYR A 151 1.60 9.19 -15.20
C TYR A 151 2.71 9.93 -15.98
N PRO A 152 2.94 9.60 -17.25
CA PRO A 152 4.12 10.03 -18.01
C PRO A 152 4.22 11.55 -18.26
N HIS A 153 3.13 12.29 -18.04
CA HIS A 153 3.07 13.74 -18.26
C HIS A 153 3.06 14.56 -16.95
N ASP A 154 3.24 13.92 -15.79
CA ASP A 154 3.27 14.59 -14.50
C ASP A 154 4.67 15.15 -14.20
N ALA A 155 4.86 16.46 -14.43
CA ALA A 155 6.16 17.11 -14.30
C ALA A 155 6.75 17.07 -12.87
N LEU A 156 5.90 17.10 -11.83
CA LEU A 156 6.37 17.01 -10.44
C LEU A 156 6.86 15.59 -10.13
N LEU A 157 6.11 14.58 -10.58
CA LEU A 157 6.52 13.19 -10.47
C LEU A 157 7.79 12.90 -11.28
N GLY A 158 7.93 13.48 -12.47
CA GLY A 158 9.10 13.31 -13.34
C GLY A 158 10.42 13.66 -12.66
N ARG A 159 10.45 14.65 -11.76
CA ARG A 159 11.67 14.97 -10.98
C ARG A 159 12.03 13.87 -9.98
N ALA A 160 11.05 13.29 -9.31
CA ALA A 160 11.27 12.18 -8.38
C ALA A 160 11.72 10.92 -9.12
N VAL A 161 11.12 10.65 -10.27
CA VAL A 161 11.50 9.54 -11.16
C VAL A 161 12.92 9.72 -11.69
N ALA A 162 13.33 10.93 -12.07
CA ALA A 162 14.69 11.22 -12.50
C ALA A 162 15.71 10.93 -11.38
N ALA A 163 15.42 11.36 -10.15
CA ALA A 163 16.25 11.04 -8.99
C ALA A 163 16.33 9.52 -8.76
N ALA A 164 15.21 8.80 -8.84
CA ALA A 164 15.18 7.35 -8.72
C ALA A 164 16.05 6.64 -9.79
N ARG A 165 16.00 7.12 -11.05
CA ARG A 165 16.83 6.59 -12.14
C ARG A 165 18.31 6.80 -11.88
N GLU A 166 18.70 8.02 -11.51
CA GLU A 166 20.10 8.35 -11.17
C GLU A 166 20.63 7.43 -10.05
N ARG A 167 19.84 7.26 -8.98
CA ARG A 167 20.21 6.38 -7.87
C ARG A 167 20.30 4.92 -8.30
N LEU A 168 19.34 4.44 -9.07
CA LEU A 168 19.35 3.07 -9.61
C LEU A 168 20.58 2.82 -10.49
N GLU A 169 20.90 3.73 -11.41
CA GLU A 169 22.07 3.64 -12.30
C GLU A 169 23.37 3.53 -11.50
N SER A 170 23.51 4.31 -10.42
CA SER A 170 24.70 4.29 -9.55
C SER A 170 24.96 2.95 -8.87
N ILE A 171 23.94 2.09 -8.74
CA ILE A 171 24.03 0.77 -8.08
C ILE A 171 23.63 -0.40 -8.97
N ALA A 172 23.40 -0.17 -10.26
CA ALA A 172 22.79 -1.14 -11.18
C ALA A 172 23.58 -2.44 -11.30
N HIS A 173 24.90 -2.39 -11.12
CA HIS A 173 25.83 -3.51 -11.28
C HIS A 173 26.26 -4.16 -9.95
N LYS A 174 25.86 -3.59 -8.81
CA LYS A 174 26.34 -4.05 -7.49
C LYS A 174 25.52 -5.22 -7.00
N GLU A 175 26.15 -6.38 -6.78
CA GLU A 175 25.51 -7.53 -6.13
C GLU A 175 24.14 -7.87 -6.74
N VAL A 176 24.09 -7.95 -8.07
CA VAL A 176 22.85 -8.26 -8.79
C VAL A 176 22.55 -9.74 -8.66
N VAL A 177 21.38 -10.08 -8.15
CA VAL A 177 20.93 -11.47 -8.08
C VAL A 177 20.40 -11.91 -9.44
N THR A 178 21.10 -12.86 -10.06
CA THR A 178 20.70 -13.45 -11.35
C THR A 178 19.95 -14.76 -11.14
N GLY A 179 18.72 -14.85 -11.64
CA GLY A 179 17.87 -16.03 -11.48
C GLY A 179 17.24 -16.14 -10.08
N LEU A 180 16.74 -17.33 -9.73
CA LEU A 180 16.18 -17.63 -8.42
C LEU A 180 17.30 -18.14 -7.48
N PRO A 181 17.48 -17.54 -6.29
CA PRO A 181 18.44 -18.03 -5.30
C PRO A 181 18.10 -19.44 -4.78
N ALA A 182 19.10 -20.14 -4.25
CA ALA A 182 18.98 -21.52 -3.78
C ALA A 182 18.14 -21.64 -2.51
N GLU A 183 18.06 -20.58 -1.72
CA GLU A 183 17.22 -20.42 -0.53
C GLU A 183 15.79 -19.96 -0.86
N GLY A 184 15.56 -19.60 -2.12
CA GLY A 184 14.32 -18.99 -2.60
C GLY A 184 14.43 -17.48 -2.78
N ALA A 185 13.37 -16.89 -3.32
CA ALA A 185 13.24 -15.46 -3.55
C ALA A 185 11.95 -14.94 -2.93
N ARG A 186 11.97 -13.70 -2.47
CA ARG A 186 10.77 -12.95 -2.11
C ARG A 186 10.67 -11.74 -3.01
N PHE A 187 9.67 -11.73 -3.88
CA PHE A 187 9.36 -10.59 -4.72
C PHE A 187 8.25 -9.78 -4.05
N ARG A 188 8.39 -8.45 -4.02
CA ARG A 188 7.39 -7.57 -3.41
C ARG A 188 7.01 -6.43 -4.33
N ARG A 189 5.78 -5.98 -4.19
CA ARG A 189 5.27 -4.78 -4.85
C ARG A 189 4.64 -3.88 -3.79
N HIS A 190 5.06 -2.62 -3.77
CA HIS A 190 4.50 -1.63 -2.85
C HIS A 190 3.10 -1.24 -3.33
N MET A 191 2.13 -1.24 -2.42
CA MET A 191 0.76 -0.78 -2.69
C MET A 191 0.56 0.64 -2.17
N PHE A 192 -0.30 0.81 -1.17
CA PHE A 192 -0.58 2.06 -0.46
C PHE A 192 -0.79 1.74 1.02
N PHE A 193 -0.78 2.76 1.87
CA PHE A 193 -0.95 2.66 3.33
C PHE A 193 0.06 1.72 3.99
N GLY A 194 1.30 1.71 3.48
CA GLY A 194 2.37 0.81 3.93
C GLY A 194 2.17 -0.67 3.61
N ALA A 195 1.13 -1.02 2.84
CA ALA A 195 0.85 -2.39 2.43
C ALA A 195 1.74 -2.81 1.24
N TRP A 196 2.03 -4.11 1.20
CA TRP A 196 2.81 -4.73 0.15
C TRP A 196 2.14 -6.03 -0.29
N GLU A 197 2.19 -6.30 -1.58
CA GLU A 197 1.96 -7.65 -2.11
C GLU A 197 3.27 -8.42 -2.08
N SER A 198 3.21 -9.72 -1.87
CA SER A 198 4.38 -10.59 -1.87
C SER A 198 4.16 -11.86 -2.68
N VAL A 199 5.21 -12.27 -3.37
CA VAL A 199 5.32 -13.57 -4.02
C VAL A 199 6.62 -14.23 -3.54
N ASP A 200 6.47 -15.22 -2.67
CA ASP A 200 7.54 -16.08 -2.19
C ASP A 200 7.72 -17.25 -3.15
N VAL A 201 8.93 -17.43 -3.69
CA VAL A 201 9.31 -18.54 -4.57
C VAL A 201 10.36 -19.39 -3.86
N LYS A 202 9.98 -20.59 -3.42
CA LYS A 202 10.82 -21.48 -2.60
C LYS A 202 11.11 -22.78 -3.35
N PRO A 203 12.37 -23.25 -3.46
CA PRO A 203 12.64 -24.54 -4.09
C PRO A 203 12.02 -25.69 -3.28
N VAL A 204 11.45 -26.67 -3.97
CA VAL A 204 10.87 -27.86 -3.32
C VAL A 204 11.96 -28.89 -3.07
N LYS A 205 12.19 -29.23 -1.79
CA LYS A 205 13.22 -30.18 -1.38
C LYS A 205 13.05 -31.52 -2.12
N GLY A 206 14.12 -32.00 -2.74
CA GLY A 206 14.16 -33.27 -3.47
C GLY A 206 13.54 -33.23 -4.88
N ARG A 207 13.02 -32.09 -5.35
CA ARG A 207 12.46 -31.93 -6.70
C ARG A 207 13.20 -30.83 -7.46
N HIS A 208 14.22 -31.21 -8.24
CA HIS A 208 15.00 -30.26 -9.03
C HIS A 208 14.12 -29.48 -10.03
N GLY A 209 14.31 -28.16 -10.09
CA GLY A 209 13.59 -27.25 -10.99
C GLY A 209 12.11 -27.05 -10.64
N VAL A 210 11.66 -27.53 -9.47
CA VAL A 210 10.29 -27.35 -8.97
C VAL A 210 10.31 -26.38 -7.79
N TYR A 211 9.38 -25.42 -7.81
CA TYR A 211 9.28 -24.37 -6.81
C TYR A 211 7.87 -24.34 -6.22
N ARG A 212 7.74 -23.91 -4.97
CA ARG A 212 6.49 -23.48 -4.37
C ARG A 212 6.40 -21.97 -4.49
N ILE A 213 5.31 -21.48 -5.09
CA ILE A 213 4.92 -20.09 -5.08
C ILE A 213 3.87 -19.93 -3.99
N ASP A 214 4.12 -19.03 -3.03
CA ASP A 214 3.14 -18.54 -2.08
C ASP A 214 2.93 -17.04 -2.36
N GLY A 215 1.72 -16.64 -2.74
CA GLY A 215 1.36 -15.27 -3.10
C GLY A 215 0.37 -14.69 -2.10
N ASP A 216 0.68 -13.51 -1.57
CA ASP A 216 -0.19 -12.71 -0.71
C ASP A 216 -0.49 -11.39 -1.41
N PHE A 217 -1.74 -11.22 -1.83
CA PHE A 217 -2.22 -10.07 -2.60
C PHE A 217 -3.18 -9.25 -1.75
N VAL A 218 -3.07 -7.93 -1.85
CA VAL A 218 -3.79 -7.02 -0.96
C VAL A 218 -4.34 -5.83 -1.72
N TYR A 219 -5.60 -5.51 -1.43
CA TYR A 219 -6.19 -4.23 -1.83
C TYR A 219 -6.39 -3.38 -0.57
N PRO A 220 -5.44 -2.49 -0.24
CA PRO A 220 -5.47 -1.71 1.00
C PRO A 220 -6.51 -0.58 0.89
N MET A 221 -7.18 -0.32 2.01
CA MET A 221 -8.24 0.68 2.14
C MET A 221 -8.14 1.37 3.50
N ILE A 222 -8.78 2.53 3.61
CA ILE A 222 -9.02 3.21 4.88
C ILE A 222 -10.51 3.12 5.19
N ASP A 223 -10.90 2.65 6.36
CA ASP A 223 -12.31 2.54 6.71
C ASP A 223 -12.95 3.91 7.06
N ALA A 224 -14.19 3.90 7.54
CA ALA A 224 -14.91 5.11 7.93
C ALA A 224 -14.35 5.78 9.21
N HIS A 225 -13.55 5.05 9.99
CA HIS A 225 -12.92 5.54 11.22
C HIS A 225 -11.49 6.04 11.00
N GLY A 226 -10.94 5.87 9.80
CA GLY A 226 -9.56 6.20 9.46
C GLY A 226 -8.58 5.05 9.67
N GLU A 227 -9.07 3.85 9.99
CA GLU A 227 -8.23 2.68 10.23
C GLU A 227 -7.86 1.97 8.92
N PRO A 228 -6.60 1.53 8.76
CA PRO A 228 -6.21 0.68 7.65
C PRO A 228 -6.94 -0.66 7.68
N SER A 229 -7.49 -1.05 6.55
CA SER A 229 -8.07 -2.37 6.28
C SER A 229 -7.61 -2.85 4.91
N ALA A 230 -7.85 -4.12 4.58
CA ALA A 230 -7.53 -4.64 3.25
C ALA A 230 -8.46 -5.78 2.86
N ASN A 231 -8.78 -5.88 1.57
CA ASN A 231 -9.23 -7.14 1.00
C ASN A 231 -7.99 -7.97 0.67
N LEU A 232 -8.08 -9.28 0.86
CA LEU A 232 -6.96 -10.20 0.73
C LEU A 232 -7.23 -11.23 -0.38
N GLY A 233 -6.16 -11.71 -0.99
CA GLY A 233 -6.15 -12.85 -1.90
C GLY A 233 -4.89 -13.66 -1.64
N GLU A 234 -5.03 -14.97 -1.50
CA GLU A 234 -3.92 -15.88 -1.25
C GLU A 234 -3.81 -16.90 -2.39
N LEU A 235 -2.59 -17.29 -2.73
CA LEU A 235 -2.29 -18.33 -3.69
C LEU A 235 -1.17 -19.22 -3.14
N SER A 236 -1.34 -20.54 -3.22
CA SER A 236 -0.21 -21.47 -3.04
C SER A 236 -0.20 -22.51 -4.16
N ALA A 237 0.92 -22.59 -4.88
CA ALA A 237 1.07 -23.49 -6.01
C ALA A 237 2.49 -24.08 -6.09
N THR A 238 2.57 -25.34 -6.50
CA THR A 238 3.83 -25.98 -6.91
C THR A 238 3.99 -25.83 -8.42
N VAL A 239 5.07 -25.21 -8.88
CA VAL A 239 5.28 -24.82 -10.28
C VAL A 239 6.62 -25.30 -10.83
N ARG A 240 6.71 -25.29 -12.17
CA ARG A 240 7.98 -25.27 -12.90
C ARG A 240 8.02 -24.03 -13.80
N PHE A 241 9.17 -23.36 -13.83
CA PHE A 241 9.39 -22.29 -14.80
C PHE A 241 9.87 -22.91 -16.11
N PHE A 242 9.07 -22.75 -17.16
CA PHE A 242 9.43 -23.09 -18.54
C PHE A 242 9.79 -21.79 -19.26
N ASP A 243 11.04 -21.68 -19.70
CA ASP A 243 11.53 -20.47 -20.39
C ASP A 243 11.33 -19.19 -19.56
N GLY A 244 11.47 -19.30 -18.23
CA GLY A 244 11.25 -18.19 -17.28
C GLY A 244 9.80 -17.94 -16.88
N VAL A 245 8.85 -18.75 -17.37
CA VAL A 245 7.41 -18.56 -17.13
C VAL A 245 6.80 -19.76 -16.39
N ALA A 246 6.04 -19.48 -15.33
CA ALA A 246 5.18 -20.44 -14.64
C ALA A 246 3.73 -19.99 -14.75
N ARG A 247 2.79 -20.91 -14.97
CA ARG A 247 1.37 -20.61 -15.17
C ARG A 247 0.53 -21.47 -14.24
N VAL A 248 -0.31 -20.83 -13.44
CA VAL A 248 -1.14 -21.47 -12.42
C VAL A 248 -2.60 -21.29 -12.80
N PRO A 249 -3.28 -22.34 -13.29
CA PRO A 249 -4.72 -22.28 -13.53
C PRO A 249 -5.46 -22.30 -12.19
N MET A 250 -6.30 -21.30 -11.99
CA MET A 250 -7.16 -21.20 -10.81
C MET A 250 -8.42 -22.01 -11.10
N THR A 251 -8.56 -23.17 -10.45
CA THR A 251 -9.83 -23.90 -10.45
C THR A 251 -10.79 -23.21 -9.49
N HIS A 252 -12.04 -22.97 -9.92
CA HIS A 252 -13.07 -22.30 -9.12
C HIS A 252 -13.07 -22.70 -7.63
N PRO A 253 -13.21 -21.73 -6.71
CA PRO A 253 -13.04 -21.95 -5.29
C PRO A 253 -14.39 -22.29 -4.65
N SER A 254 -14.66 -23.56 -4.39
CA SER A 254 -15.44 -23.87 -3.18
C SER A 254 -14.48 -23.79 -1.99
N GLY A 255 -14.16 -22.57 -1.56
CA GLY A 255 -13.42 -22.29 -0.33
C GLY A 255 -12.10 -23.07 -0.19
N ALA A 256 -11.03 -22.61 -0.85
CA ALA A 256 -9.70 -22.88 -0.33
C ALA A 256 -9.57 -22.11 1.00
N THR A 257 -10.10 -22.71 2.05
CA THR A 257 -9.72 -22.39 3.42
C THR A 257 -8.21 -22.52 3.52
N SER A 258 -7.61 -21.65 4.32
CA SER A 258 -6.24 -21.79 4.80
C SER A 258 -6.03 -23.22 5.30
N GLY A 259 -5.36 -24.06 4.49
CA GLY A 259 -5.24 -25.51 4.73
C GLY A 259 -5.38 -26.42 3.51
N ALA A 260 -5.84 -25.92 2.36
CA ALA A 260 -5.84 -26.69 1.11
C ALA A 260 -4.40 -26.98 0.63
N ALA A 261 -4.17 -28.17 0.05
CA ALA A 261 -2.88 -28.51 -0.54
C ALA A 261 -2.54 -27.53 -1.69
N PRO A 262 -1.25 -27.16 -1.88
CA PRO A 262 -0.85 -26.28 -2.99
C PRO A 262 -1.31 -26.84 -4.34
N ILE A 263 -1.76 -25.96 -5.24
CA ILE A 263 -2.14 -26.30 -6.61
C ILE A 263 -0.93 -26.92 -7.33
N ASP A 264 -1.06 -28.09 -7.94
CA ASP A 264 0.01 -28.64 -8.78
C ASP A 264 -0.07 -28.05 -10.20
N ALA A 265 0.81 -27.09 -10.46
CA ALA A 265 0.97 -26.39 -11.73
C ALA A 265 2.36 -26.66 -12.33
N THR A 266 2.84 -27.90 -12.24
CA THR A 266 4.15 -28.31 -12.80
C THR A 266 4.11 -28.70 -14.28
N THR A 267 2.93 -28.71 -14.90
CA THR A 267 2.72 -28.98 -16.33
C THR A 267 2.84 -27.69 -17.15
N LYS A 268 3.51 -27.75 -18.30
CA LYS A 268 3.61 -26.60 -19.23
C LYS A 268 2.24 -26.32 -19.86
N ILE A 269 1.68 -25.15 -19.59
CA ILE A 269 0.49 -24.63 -20.28
C ILE A 269 0.97 -23.68 -21.37
N SER A 270 0.90 -24.07 -22.64
CA SER A 270 1.32 -23.21 -23.77
C SER A 270 0.16 -22.48 -24.44
N ASN A 271 -1.04 -23.07 -24.42
CA ASN A 271 -2.25 -22.50 -25.02
C ASN A 271 -3.03 -21.70 -23.98
N LEU A 272 -3.13 -20.38 -24.18
CA LEU A 272 -3.87 -19.46 -23.30
C LEU A 272 -5.31 -19.20 -23.75
N ALA A 273 -5.67 -19.63 -24.97
CA ALA A 273 -7.02 -19.43 -25.53
C ALA A 273 -8.17 -19.87 -24.60
N PRO A 274 -8.05 -20.91 -23.75
CA PRO A 274 -9.10 -21.26 -22.80
C PRO A 274 -9.37 -20.22 -21.71
N TYR A 275 -8.43 -19.29 -21.48
CA TYR A 275 -8.52 -18.28 -20.42
C TYR A 275 -8.80 -16.89 -21.00
N ASP A 276 -8.36 -16.61 -22.22
CA ASP A 276 -8.52 -15.30 -22.86
C ASP A 276 -10.01 -14.93 -23.01
N GLN A 277 -10.41 -13.80 -22.42
CA GLN A 277 -11.77 -13.25 -22.47
C GLN A 277 -12.87 -14.16 -21.89
N HIS A 278 -12.50 -15.08 -20.99
CA HIS A 278 -13.44 -15.95 -20.28
C HIS A 278 -13.66 -15.45 -18.85
N ASP A 279 -14.90 -15.08 -18.53
CA ASP A 279 -15.28 -14.50 -17.23
C ASP A 279 -15.30 -15.52 -16.08
N ASP A 280 -15.33 -16.81 -16.40
CA ASP A 280 -15.38 -17.94 -15.47
C ASP A 280 -14.01 -18.63 -15.30
N GLN A 281 -13.00 -18.22 -16.06
CA GLN A 281 -11.67 -18.82 -16.00
C GLN A 281 -10.68 -17.84 -15.40
N CYS A 282 -9.69 -18.36 -14.68
CA CYS A 282 -8.54 -17.57 -14.26
C CYS A 282 -7.26 -18.39 -14.36
N LEU A 283 -6.21 -17.77 -14.89
CA LEU A 283 -4.85 -18.28 -14.88
C LEU A 283 -3.89 -17.16 -14.49
N ILE A 284 -3.06 -17.42 -13.48
CA ILE A 284 -2.01 -16.49 -13.06
C ILE A 284 -0.68 -16.91 -13.69
N GLU A 285 -0.11 -16.02 -14.48
CA GLU A 285 1.21 -16.16 -15.10
C GLU A 285 2.27 -15.42 -14.29
N PHE A 286 3.33 -16.12 -13.92
CA PHE A 286 4.51 -15.62 -13.24
C PHE A 286 5.69 -15.65 -14.20
N SER A 287 6.26 -14.48 -14.51
CA SER A 287 7.31 -14.32 -15.51
C SER A 287 8.57 -13.68 -14.92
N LEU A 288 9.69 -14.41 -14.93
CA LEU A 288 11.01 -13.90 -14.57
C LEU A 288 11.59 -13.11 -15.76
N VAL A 289 11.19 -11.85 -15.89
CA VAL A 289 11.45 -11.02 -17.08
C VAL A 289 12.84 -10.39 -17.12
N ALA A 290 13.46 -10.20 -15.96
CA ALA A 290 14.80 -9.62 -15.81
C ALA A 290 15.39 -10.05 -14.44
N PRO A 291 16.70 -9.87 -14.20
CA PRO A 291 17.26 -10.04 -12.87
C PRO A 291 16.43 -9.29 -11.83
N GLU A 292 16.14 -9.96 -10.71
CA GLU A 292 15.40 -9.41 -9.58
C GLU A 292 13.99 -8.88 -9.89
N THR A 293 13.40 -9.30 -11.02
CA THR A 293 12.11 -8.77 -11.49
C THR A 293 11.17 -9.91 -11.86
N LEU A 294 9.99 -9.91 -11.27
CA LEU A 294 8.92 -10.85 -11.52
C LEU A 294 7.69 -10.07 -12.00
N ASP A 295 7.24 -10.33 -13.23
CA ASP A 295 5.96 -9.82 -13.72
C ASP A 295 4.88 -10.88 -13.48
N VAL A 296 3.76 -10.45 -12.90
CA VAL A 296 2.58 -11.28 -12.68
C VAL A 296 1.43 -10.76 -13.51
N ARG A 297 0.73 -11.66 -14.21
CA ARG A 297 -0.41 -11.34 -15.07
C ARG A 297 -1.53 -12.35 -14.92
N THR A 298 -2.74 -11.86 -14.89
CA THR A 298 -3.98 -12.63 -14.86
C THR A 298 -4.51 -12.74 -16.28
N HIS A 299 -4.81 -13.96 -16.70
CA HIS A 299 -5.53 -14.28 -17.92
C HIS A 299 -6.93 -14.74 -17.54
N GLY A 300 -7.95 -14.23 -18.24
CA GLY A 300 -9.36 -14.39 -17.86
C GLY A 300 -9.83 -13.32 -16.89
N SER A 301 -10.63 -13.72 -15.91
CA SER A 301 -11.29 -12.80 -14.97
C SER A 301 -10.64 -12.81 -13.59
N PRO A 302 -10.19 -11.66 -13.06
CA PRO A 302 -9.72 -11.54 -11.67
C PRO A 302 -10.73 -12.05 -10.64
N GLN A 303 -12.03 -11.91 -10.91
CA GLN A 303 -13.11 -12.40 -10.05
C GLN A 303 -13.15 -13.94 -10.01
N ALA A 304 -12.82 -14.60 -11.12
CA ALA A 304 -12.76 -16.06 -11.19
C ALA A 304 -11.55 -16.65 -10.42
N CYS A 305 -10.53 -15.83 -10.13
CA CYS A 305 -9.36 -16.24 -9.35
C CYS A 305 -9.66 -16.54 -7.88
N GLY A 306 -10.82 -16.13 -7.37
CA GLY A 306 -11.21 -16.35 -5.98
C GLY A 306 -10.56 -15.40 -4.97
N PHE A 307 -9.92 -14.34 -5.43
CA PHE A 307 -9.39 -13.30 -4.56
C PHE A 307 -10.50 -12.39 -4.03
N GLY A 308 -10.20 -11.66 -2.94
CA GLY A 308 -11.12 -10.68 -2.37
C GLY A 308 -11.47 -9.55 -3.35
N HIS A 309 -12.50 -8.79 -3.00
CA HIS A 309 -12.96 -7.68 -3.84
C HIS A 309 -11.83 -6.69 -4.18
N ASN A 310 -11.67 -6.34 -5.45
CA ASN A 310 -10.62 -5.46 -5.99
C ASN A 310 -9.17 -5.95 -5.79
N VAL A 311 -8.97 -7.19 -5.34
CA VAL A 311 -7.65 -7.79 -5.23
C VAL A 311 -7.25 -8.35 -6.58
N SER A 312 -6.05 -8.03 -7.03
CA SER A 312 -5.44 -8.57 -8.24
C SER A 312 -3.99 -8.93 -7.95
N ALA A 313 -3.49 -10.01 -8.55
CA ALA A 313 -2.08 -10.36 -8.49
C ALA A 313 -1.24 -9.54 -9.49
N ASP A 314 -1.88 -8.84 -10.42
CA ASP A 314 -1.23 -8.21 -11.57
C ASP A 314 -0.27 -7.10 -11.18
N GLY A 315 0.95 -7.19 -11.68
CA GLY A 315 1.93 -6.15 -11.49
C GLY A 315 3.36 -6.63 -11.65
N ARG A 316 4.28 -5.69 -11.48
CA ARG A 316 5.71 -5.94 -11.43
C ARG A 316 6.17 -5.96 -9.98
N TYR A 317 6.86 -7.02 -9.61
CA TYR A 317 7.40 -7.26 -8.29
C TYR A 317 8.92 -7.29 -8.36
N PHE A 318 9.57 -6.77 -7.33
CA PHE A 318 11.02 -6.68 -7.24
C PHE A 318 11.54 -7.54 -6.10
N LEU A 319 12.68 -8.19 -6.31
CA LEU A 319 13.33 -9.00 -5.28
C LEU A 319 13.67 -8.12 -4.07
N MET A 320 13.23 -8.56 -2.89
CA MET A 320 13.65 -7.99 -1.62
C MET A 320 14.28 -9.08 -0.75
N THR A 321 15.42 -8.75 -0.17
CA THR A 321 16.24 -9.62 0.69
C THR A 321 16.20 -9.11 2.12
N GLY A 322 16.23 -10.01 3.09
CA GLY A 322 16.10 -9.65 4.51
C GLY A 322 14.63 -9.46 4.93
N SER A 323 14.37 -9.64 6.22
CA SER A 323 13.06 -9.48 6.86
C SER A 323 12.89 -8.10 7.46
#